data_AF-A0ABD5RVF9-F1
#
_entry.id   AF-A0ABD5RVF9-F1
#
_cell.length_a   1.000
_cell.length_b   1.000
_cell.length_c   1.000
_cell.angle_alpha   90.00
_cell.angle_beta   90.00
_cell.angle_gamma   90.00
#
_symmetry.space_group_name_H-M   'P 1'
#
loop_
_entity.id
_entity.type
_entity.pdbx_description
1 polymer ?
#
loop_
_entity_poly.entity_id
_entity_poly.type
_entity_poly.pdbx_seq_one_letter_code
_entity_poly.pdbx_strand_id
1 'polypeptide(L)'
;MTDKGLQIDADNDCVYVDGIEITDSIIVDYLESFDDVEEQSNAFARALRVGVATMDLAETSRQEQFVERKFSTMQRDLQEEIDRIEEDVNAKFGEDGHVAQVFRDHLGQDGNLNQHIEDAFSEDGIFAKRLDDELGEDGERIQDALDPSIEGTPTYRLQQTLQDEIRSLRDKLEEQAAAEEAEDEIRQKTTLKGDDFEDTVENILSDLVYNTQDEVEYTGDSIGEIANRKVGDFVVTLASTGQRIVVEAKSDSGYSQRKIKEELSAAVENRDADYGIIVFECESYIPDKVGYFHEFDSERLSIALCETEEDEIEPGFLRIAHNWAQTRAVQGYVDSGTAFDPEAVQNAVGEVSTSIDRFSTIRKKTTSIRNTANDIDSELEDIEGEVKSKLTDIRTEISTVE
;
A
#
# COMPACT_ATOMS: atom_id res chain seq x y z
N MET A 1 -97.01 42.56 -56.21
CA MET A 1 -97.06 42.04 -57.60
C MET A 1 -96.39 43.10 -58.46
N THR A 2 -95.18 42.93 -58.98
CA THR A 2 -94.33 41.74 -59.03
C THR A 2 -92.89 42.23 -59.00
N ASP A 3 -92.14 41.72 -58.02
CA ASP A 3 -90.70 41.81 -57.93
C ASP A 3 -90.10 41.19 -59.20
N LYS A 4 -89.47 42.00 -60.05
CA LYS A 4 -88.82 41.54 -61.28
C LYS A 4 -87.53 42.30 -61.51
N GLY A 5 -86.63 42.21 -60.53
CA GLY A 5 -85.20 42.36 -60.76
C GLY A 5 -84.60 40.97 -60.74
N LEU A 6 -84.09 40.49 -61.88
CA LEU A 6 -83.20 39.33 -62.04
C LEU A 6 -83.49 38.07 -61.16
N GLN A 7 -83.97 36.99 -61.77
CA GLN A 7 -84.14 35.68 -61.13
C GLN A 7 -83.11 34.67 -61.66
N ILE A 8 -82.50 33.90 -60.76
CA ILE A 8 -81.53 32.86 -61.09
C ILE A 8 -82.14 31.50 -60.73
N ASP A 9 -82.20 30.60 -61.70
CA ASP A 9 -82.56 29.19 -61.52
C ASP A 9 -81.31 28.34 -61.73
N ALA A 10 -80.68 27.94 -60.62
CA ALA A 10 -79.44 27.18 -60.63
C ALA A 10 -79.64 25.70 -61.01
N ASP A 11 -80.86 25.15 -60.90
CA ASP A 11 -81.13 23.75 -61.22
C ASP A 11 -81.31 23.53 -62.73
N ASN A 12 -81.73 24.58 -63.45
CA ASN A 12 -81.92 24.56 -64.91
C ASN A 12 -80.88 25.40 -65.68
N ASP A 13 -79.82 25.89 -65.01
CA ASP A 13 -78.77 26.76 -65.59
C ASP A 13 -79.32 27.99 -66.36
N CYS A 14 -80.40 28.60 -65.85
CA CYS A 14 -81.10 29.69 -66.52
C CYS A 14 -81.15 30.96 -65.65
N VAL A 15 -80.88 32.12 -66.25
CA VAL A 15 -81.07 33.43 -65.62
C VAL A 15 -82.16 34.19 -66.37
N TYR A 16 -83.18 34.63 -65.65
CA TYR A 16 -84.28 35.42 -66.18
C TYR A 16 -84.11 36.88 -65.78
N VAL A 17 -84.04 37.76 -66.77
CA VAL A 17 -83.95 39.21 -66.57
C VAL A 17 -85.12 39.86 -67.31
N ASP A 18 -85.95 40.61 -66.59
CA ASP A 18 -87.08 41.34 -67.16
C ASP A 18 -86.83 42.85 -67.04
N GLY A 19 -87.17 43.60 -68.09
CA GLY A 19 -87.07 45.07 -68.09
C GLY A 19 -85.66 45.66 -68.01
N ILE A 20 -84.63 44.97 -68.51
CA ILE A 20 -83.27 45.52 -68.52
C ILE A 20 -83.12 46.65 -69.55
N GLU A 21 -82.66 47.82 -69.08
CA GLU A 21 -82.26 48.96 -69.91
C GLU A 21 -80.75 49.16 -69.74
N ILE A 22 -80.00 49.10 -70.84
CA ILE A 22 -78.54 49.28 -70.83
C ILE A 22 -78.21 50.59 -71.54
N THR A 23 -77.57 51.50 -70.82
CA THR A 23 -77.15 52.80 -71.35
C THR A 23 -75.63 52.82 -71.51
N ASP A 24 -75.12 52.06 -72.48
CA ASP A 24 -73.70 52.02 -72.83
C ASP A 24 -73.55 52.05 -74.36
N SER A 25 -72.92 53.11 -74.87
CA SER A 25 -72.79 53.33 -76.31
C SER A 25 -72.00 52.23 -77.01
N ILE A 26 -71.04 51.60 -76.34
CA ILE A 26 -70.20 50.55 -76.92
C ILE A 26 -71.03 49.27 -77.11
N ILE A 27 -71.86 48.93 -76.12
CA ILE A 27 -72.74 47.75 -76.21
C ILE A 27 -73.83 47.99 -77.26
N VAL A 28 -74.39 49.20 -77.30
CA VAL A 28 -75.39 49.58 -78.30
C VAL A 28 -74.80 49.52 -79.71
N ASP A 29 -73.65 50.15 -79.97
CA ASP A 29 -72.96 50.13 -81.27
C ASP A 29 -72.59 48.69 -81.69
N TYR A 30 -72.16 47.86 -80.74
CA TYR A 30 -71.85 46.45 -81.00
C TYR A 30 -73.09 45.65 -81.40
N LEU A 31 -74.22 45.84 -80.73
CA LEU A 31 -75.46 45.13 -81.07
C LEU A 31 -76.10 45.68 -82.36
N GLU A 32 -76.02 46.98 -82.63
CA GLU A 32 -76.48 47.58 -83.89
C GLU A 32 -75.72 47.07 -85.12
N SER A 33 -74.52 46.49 -84.94
CA SER A 33 -73.75 45.90 -86.05
C SER A 33 -74.34 44.60 -86.61
N PHE A 34 -75.40 44.04 -86.00
CA PHE A 34 -76.08 42.84 -86.44
C PHE A 34 -77.46 43.15 -87.04
N ASP A 35 -77.81 42.48 -88.13
CA ASP A 35 -78.94 42.84 -89.00
C ASP A 35 -80.30 42.36 -88.46
N ASP A 36 -80.33 41.38 -87.54
CA ASP A 36 -81.57 40.84 -86.97
C ASP A 36 -81.54 40.66 -85.44
N VAL A 37 -82.75 40.60 -84.85
CA VAL A 37 -82.97 40.55 -83.41
C VAL A 37 -82.47 39.24 -82.78
N GLU A 38 -82.43 38.15 -83.54
CA GLU A 38 -81.99 36.84 -83.04
C GLU A 38 -80.45 36.79 -82.94
N GLU A 39 -79.75 37.31 -83.95
CA GLU A 39 -78.30 37.51 -83.94
C GLU A 39 -77.88 38.50 -82.85
N GLN A 40 -78.61 39.61 -82.68
CA GLN A 40 -78.39 40.56 -81.58
C GLN A 40 -78.54 39.88 -80.21
N SER A 41 -79.57 39.06 -80.02
CA SER A 41 -79.81 38.34 -78.76
C SER A 41 -78.71 37.32 -78.46
N ASN A 42 -78.27 36.58 -79.48
CA ASN A 42 -77.16 35.62 -79.35
C ASN A 42 -75.82 36.32 -79.09
N ALA A 43 -75.56 37.44 -79.75
CA ALA A 43 -74.38 38.26 -79.55
C ALA A 43 -74.35 38.85 -78.14
N PHE A 44 -75.50 39.30 -77.62
CA PHE A 44 -75.64 39.77 -76.24
C PHE A 44 -75.35 38.67 -75.23
N ALA A 45 -75.98 37.49 -75.37
CA ALA A 45 -75.73 36.34 -74.50
C ALA A 45 -74.25 35.91 -74.52
N ARG A 46 -73.62 35.94 -75.70
CA ARG A 46 -72.19 35.63 -75.86
C ARG A 46 -71.31 36.68 -75.19
N ALA A 47 -71.60 37.97 -75.35
CA ALA A 47 -70.88 39.05 -74.69
C ALA A 47 -70.97 38.93 -73.17
N LEU A 48 -72.15 38.58 -72.64
CA LEU A 48 -72.36 38.35 -71.22
C LEU A 48 -71.54 37.16 -70.71
N ARG A 49 -71.52 36.04 -71.46
CA ARG A 49 -70.72 34.86 -71.14
C ARG A 49 -69.21 35.13 -71.14
N VAL A 50 -68.73 35.85 -72.16
CA VAL A 50 -67.32 36.26 -72.26
C VAL A 50 -66.98 37.26 -71.15
N GLY A 51 -67.87 38.20 -70.83
CA GLY A 51 -67.73 39.13 -69.72
C GLY A 51 -67.58 38.40 -68.38
N VAL A 52 -68.49 37.46 -68.07
CA VAL A 52 -68.43 36.65 -66.84
C VAL A 52 -67.14 35.83 -66.77
N ALA A 53 -66.75 35.14 -67.85
CA ALA A 53 -65.49 34.38 -67.88
C ALA A 53 -64.25 35.28 -67.71
N THR A 54 -64.27 36.50 -68.25
CA THR A 54 -63.20 37.49 -68.10
C THR A 54 -63.14 38.01 -66.67
N MET A 55 -64.29 38.22 -66.02
CA MET A 55 -64.36 38.64 -64.61
C MET A 55 -63.83 37.56 -63.67
N ASP A 56 -64.13 36.29 -63.92
CA ASP A 56 -63.66 35.15 -63.11
C ASP A 56 -62.14 34.92 -63.24
N LEU A 57 -61.59 35.05 -64.46
CA LEU A 57 -60.14 35.06 -64.69
C LEU A 57 -59.45 36.22 -63.97
N ALA A 58 -60.06 37.41 -63.98
CA ALA A 58 -59.50 38.59 -63.32
C ALA A 58 -59.51 38.48 -61.79
N GLU A 59 -60.47 37.76 -61.17
CA GLU A 59 -60.49 37.50 -59.73
C GLU A 59 -59.44 36.48 -59.30
N THR A 60 -59.29 35.38 -60.05
CA THR A 60 -58.29 34.34 -59.75
C THR A 60 -56.87 34.88 -59.86
N SER A 61 -56.56 35.64 -60.91
CA SER A 61 -55.25 36.31 -61.03
C SER A 61 -55.00 37.31 -59.91
N ARG A 62 -56.05 37.95 -59.37
CA ARG A 62 -55.93 38.89 -58.24
C ARG A 62 -55.60 38.18 -56.93
N GLN A 63 -56.16 36.99 -56.69
CA GLN A 63 -55.85 36.16 -55.53
C GLN A 63 -54.42 35.59 -55.59
N GLU A 64 -54.00 35.07 -56.74
CA GLU A 64 -52.63 34.56 -56.94
C GLU A 64 -51.59 35.66 -56.71
N GLN A 65 -51.77 36.83 -57.32
CA GLN A 65 -50.91 38.00 -57.11
C GLN A 65 -50.92 38.53 -55.67
N PHE A 66 -51.98 38.29 -54.90
CA PHE A 66 -52.04 38.65 -53.49
C PHE A 66 -51.22 37.69 -52.63
N VAL A 67 -51.33 36.39 -52.88
CA VAL A 67 -50.54 35.36 -52.20
C VAL A 67 -49.06 35.53 -52.50
N GLU A 68 -48.69 35.74 -53.77
CA GLU A 68 -47.30 35.95 -54.17
C GLU A 68 -46.70 37.18 -53.48
N ARG A 69 -47.41 38.32 -53.48
CA ARG A 69 -46.97 39.52 -52.75
C ARG A 69 -46.82 39.28 -51.26
N LYS A 70 -47.75 38.54 -50.63
CA LYS A 70 -47.66 38.22 -49.20
C LYS A 70 -46.49 37.29 -48.89
N PHE A 71 -46.21 36.32 -49.74
CA PHE A 71 -45.08 35.41 -49.60
C PHE A 71 -43.75 36.14 -49.78
N SER A 72 -43.64 37.01 -50.79
CA SER A 72 -42.44 37.86 -50.96
C SER A 72 -42.23 38.82 -49.80
N THR A 73 -43.30 39.37 -49.23
CA THR A 73 -43.21 40.22 -48.02
C THR A 73 -42.70 39.40 -46.83
N MET A 74 -43.27 38.21 -46.61
CA MET A 74 -42.86 37.34 -45.51
C MET A 74 -41.41 36.83 -45.65
N GLN A 75 -40.96 36.51 -46.86
CA GLN A 75 -39.56 36.16 -47.13
C GLN A 75 -38.62 37.32 -46.80
N ARG A 76 -39.00 38.54 -47.17
CA ARG A 76 -38.21 39.73 -46.85
C ARG A 76 -38.15 39.98 -45.35
N ASP A 77 -39.28 39.92 -44.67
CA ASP A 77 -39.33 40.12 -43.21
C ASP A 77 -38.53 39.05 -42.46
N LEU A 78 -38.58 37.78 -42.91
CA LEU A 78 -37.78 36.70 -42.33
C LEU A 78 -36.28 36.92 -42.56
N GLN A 79 -35.88 37.36 -43.75
CA GLN A 79 -34.47 37.66 -44.04
C GLN A 79 -33.97 38.79 -43.15
N GLU A 80 -34.76 39.86 -42.98
CA GLU A 80 -34.40 40.98 -42.11
C GLU A 80 -34.24 40.56 -40.63
N GLU A 81 -35.04 39.60 -40.14
CA GLU A 81 -34.88 39.05 -38.78
C GLU A 81 -33.64 38.17 -38.64
N ILE A 82 -33.33 37.34 -39.65
CA ILE A 82 -32.12 36.51 -39.65
C ILE A 82 -30.88 37.41 -39.62
N ASP A 83 -30.83 38.43 -40.48
CA ASP A 83 -29.69 39.35 -40.56
C ASP A 83 -29.48 40.05 -39.20
N ARG A 84 -30.56 40.48 -38.53
CA ARG A 84 -30.48 41.07 -37.18
C ARG A 84 -29.96 40.10 -36.13
N ILE A 85 -30.40 38.84 -36.17
CA ILE A 85 -29.93 37.82 -35.22
C ILE A 85 -28.44 37.55 -35.45
N GLU A 86 -27.99 37.45 -36.70
CA GLU A 86 -26.58 37.27 -37.02
C GLU A 86 -25.73 38.45 -36.53
N GLU A 87 -26.20 39.69 -36.71
CA GLU A 87 -25.55 40.88 -36.15
C GLU A 87 -25.46 40.83 -34.62
N ASP A 88 -26.55 40.49 -33.92
CA ASP A 88 -26.60 40.40 -32.46
C ASP A 88 -25.69 39.28 -31.91
N VAL A 89 -25.67 38.14 -32.58
CA VAL A 89 -24.81 37.00 -32.21
C VAL A 89 -23.35 37.36 -32.42
N ASN A 90 -22.99 37.96 -33.55
CA ASN A 90 -21.61 38.38 -33.81
C ASN A 90 -21.17 39.50 -32.85
N ALA A 91 -22.06 40.45 -32.52
CA ALA A 91 -21.75 41.50 -31.55
C ALA A 91 -21.46 40.95 -30.14
N LYS A 92 -22.11 39.84 -29.75
CA LYS A 92 -21.92 39.23 -28.43
C LYS A 92 -20.79 38.19 -28.41
N PHE A 93 -20.72 37.34 -29.43
CA PHE A 93 -19.93 36.10 -29.46
C PHE A 93 -18.93 36.01 -30.62
N GLY A 94 -18.85 37.01 -31.50
CA GLY A 94 -17.80 37.08 -32.52
C GLY A 94 -16.40 37.23 -31.91
N GLU A 95 -15.37 37.15 -32.75
CA GLU A 95 -13.97 37.25 -32.30
C GLU A 95 -13.67 38.53 -31.50
N ASP A 96 -14.34 39.64 -31.86
CA ASP A 96 -14.30 40.91 -31.13
C ASP A 96 -15.60 41.24 -30.38
N GLY A 97 -16.44 40.22 -30.15
CA GLY A 97 -17.69 40.35 -29.42
C GLY A 97 -17.47 40.68 -27.95
N HIS A 98 -18.53 41.19 -27.30
CA HIS A 98 -18.48 41.63 -25.91
C HIS A 98 -17.97 40.54 -24.95
N VAL A 99 -18.35 39.27 -25.18
CA VAL A 99 -17.89 38.15 -24.34
C VAL A 99 -16.38 37.95 -24.49
N ALA A 100 -15.86 37.91 -25.72
CA ALA A 100 -14.43 37.75 -25.97
C ALA A 100 -13.59 38.89 -25.36
N GLN A 101 -14.12 40.12 -25.33
CA GLN A 101 -13.49 41.26 -24.67
C GLN A 101 -13.47 41.09 -23.14
N VAL A 102 -14.60 40.75 -22.53
CA VAL A 102 -14.68 40.54 -21.07
C VAL A 102 -13.72 39.42 -20.61
N PHE A 103 -13.62 38.33 -21.38
CA PHE A 103 -12.66 37.27 -21.11
C PHE A 103 -11.22 37.75 -21.24
N ARG A 104 -10.87 38.55 -22.25
CA ARG A 104 -9.53 39.15 -22.37
C ARG A 104 -9.22 40.08 -21.20
N ASP A 105 -10.15 40.97 -20.84
CA ASP A 105 -9.93 41.99 -19.81
C ASP A 105 -9.84 41.41 -18.39
N HIS A 106 -10.53 40.30 -18.11
CA HIS A 106 -10.57 39.72 -16.77
C HIS A 106 -9.67 38.50 -16.62
N LEU A 107 -9.60 37.64 -17.64
CA LEU A 107 -8.95 36.33 -17.60
C LEU A 107 -7.82 36.16 -18.63
N GLY A 108 -7.55 37.19 -19.45
CA GLY A 108 -6.44 37.18 -20.39
C GLY A 108 -5.08 37.23 -19.68
N GLN A 109 -4.00 37.16 -20.46
CA GLN A 109 -2.63 37.21 -19.93
C GLN A 109 -2.37 38.48 -19.08
N ASP A 110 -2.93 39.62 -19.50
CA ASP A 110 -2.89 40.89 -18.75
C ASP A 110 -4.21 41.20 -18.03
N GLY A 111 -5.01 40.16 -17.74
CA GLY A 111 -6.33 40.32 -17.13
C GLY A 111 -6.26 40.73 -15.66
N ASN A 112 -7.29 41.46 -15.20
CA ASN A 112 -7.38 41.95 -13.82
C ASN A 112 -7.25 40.84 -12.76
N LEU A 113 -7.69 39.62 -13.05
CA LEU A 113 -7.58 38.51 -12.10
C LEU A 113 -6.13 38.06 -11.90
N ASN A 114 -5.36 37.93 -12.99
CA ASN A 114 -3.96 37.55 -12.90
C ASN A 114 -3.16 38.62 -12.17
N GLN A 115 -3.43 39.91 -12.45
CA GLN A 115 -2.82 41.01 -11.73
C GLN A 115 -3.13 40.96 -10.23
N HIS A 116 -4.39 40.70 -9.84
CA HIS A 116 -4.74 40.57 -8.43
C HIS A 116 -4.14 39.34 -7.74
N ILE A 117 -3.98 38.23 -8.46
CA ILE A 117 -3.28 37.05 -7.93
C ILE A 117 -1.80 37.36 -7.75
N GLU A 118 -1.17 38.02 -8.72
CA GLU A 118 0.23 38.42 -8.66
C GLU A 118 0.47 39.45 -7.55
N ASP A 119 -0.37 40.48 -7.42
CA ASP A 119 -0.31 41.46 -6.33
C ASP A 119 -0.51 40.82 -4.94
N ALA A 120 -1.27 39.71 -4.86
CA ALA A 120 -1.54 39.03 -3.61
C ALA A 120 -0.41 38.05 -3.22
N PHE A 121 0.12 37.29 -4.18
CA PHE A 121 1.01 36.14 -3.97
C PHE A 121 2.44 36.33 -4.49
N SER A 122 2.78 37.47 -5.09
CA SER A 122 4.17 37.80 -5.41
C SER A 122 5.03 37.95 -4.15
N GLU A 123 6.34 38.01 -4.35
CA GLU A 123 7.37 38.17 -3.32
C GLU A 123 7.12 39.42 -2.44
N ASP A 124 6.53 40.47 -3.01
CA ASP A 124 6.14 41.70 -2.30
C ASP A 124 4.65 41.78 -1.94
N GLY A 125 3.90 40.69 -2.16
CA GLY A 125 2.46 40.63 -2.05
C GLY A 125 1.94 40.74 -0.62
N ILE A 126 0.65 41.05 -0.47
CA ILE A 126 0.01 41.20 0.85
C ILE A 126 0.04 39.91 1.67
N PHE A 127 0.05 38.73 1.04
CA PHE A 127 0.17 37.46 1.75
C PHE A 127 1.59 37.19 2.22
N ALA A 128 2.60 37.46 1.39
CA ALA A 128 4.00 37.32 1.76
C ALA A 128 4.32 38.19 2.99
N LYS A 129 3.97 39.48 2.94
CA LYS A 129 4.15 40.41 4.09
C LYS A 129 3.45 39.94 5.36
N ARG A 130 2.23 39.43 5.25
CA ARG A 130 1.48 38.94 6.42
C ARG A 130 2.06 37.63 6.96
N LEU A 131 2.63 36.79 6.09
CA LEU A 131 3.31 35.57 6.47
C LEU A 131 4.63 35.91 7.18
N ASP A 132 5.40 36.88 6.68
CA ASP A 132 6.62 37.38 7.31
C ASP A 132 6.32 38.05 8.67
N ASP A 133 5.25 38.84 8.78
CA ASP A 133 4.82 39.42 10.06
C ASP A 133 4.55 38.34 11.14
N GLU A 134 3.95 37.22 10.73
CA GLU A 134 3.55 36.15 11.65
C GLU A 134 4.70 35.16 11.93
N LEU A 135 5.46 34.78 10.90
CA LEU A 135 6.49 33.73 10.96
C LEU A 135 7.92 34.26 11.08
N GLY A 136 8.13 35.58 10.93
CA GLY A 136 9.44 36.20 10.75
C GLY A 136 9.88 36.12 9.28
N GLU A 137 10.76 37.04 8.86
CA GLU A 137 11.40 36.97 7.54
C GLU A 137 12.03 35.58 7.36
N ASP A 138 11.73 34.89 6.25
CA ASP A 138 12.18 33.53 5.96
C ASP A 138 11.91 32.49 7.08
N GLY A 139 10.87 32.73 7.90
CA GLY A 139 10.47 31.82 8.98
C GLY A 139 11.38 31.84 10.20
N GLU A 140 12.15 32.91 10.41
CA GLU A 140 13.08 33.10 11.55
C GLU A 140 12.44 32.70 12.90
N ARG A 141 11.18 33.04 13.14
CA ARG A 141 10.51 32.74 14.42
C ARG A 141 10.26 31.25 14.63
N ILE A 142 10.04 30.50 13.54
CA ILE A 142 9.93 29.03 13.60
C ILE A 142 11.32 28.43 13.83
N GLN A 143 12.34 28.96 13.16
CA GLN A 143 13.72 28.50 13.32
C GLN A 143 14.18 28.70 14.76
N ASP A 144 13.95 29.88 15.34
CA ASP A 144 14.25 30.18 16.75
C ASP A 144 13.45 29.30 17.71
N ALA A 145 12.16 29.06 17.45
CA ALA A 145 11.32 28.22 18.29
C ALA A 145 11.75 26.73 18.30
N LEU A 146 12.45 26.30 17.24
CA LEU A 146 12.93 24.94 17.04
C LEU A 146 14.45 24.81 17.15
N ASP A 147 15.19 25.88 17.46
CA ASP A 147 16.63 25.81 17.60
C ASP A 147 17.00 24.98 18.84
N PRO A 148 17.71 23.85 18.68
CA PRO A 148 18.17 23.02 19.79
C PRO A 148 19.21 23.72 20.68
N SER A 149 19.78 24.85 20.24
CA SER A 149 20.80 25.61 20.97
C SER A 149 20.20 26.63 21.96
N ILE A 150 18.90 26.93 21.82
CA ILE A 150 18.23 27.94 22.64
C ILE A 150 17.57 27.26 23.85
N GLU A 151 18.03 27.64 25.04
CA GLU A 151 17.53 27.09 26.29
C GLU A 151 16.02 27.38 26.46
N GLY A 152 15.23 26.31 26.61
CA GLY A 152 13.79 26.38 26.80
C GLY A 152 12.95 25.96 25.59
N THR A 153 13.54 25.82 24.39
CA THR A 153 12.84 25.28 23.21
C THR A 153 12.51 23.79 23.39
N PRO A 154 11.48 23.26 22.68
CA PRO A 154 11.17 21.84 22.71
C PRO A 154 12.33 20.95 22.24
N THR A 155 13.07 21.41 21.24
CA THR A 155 14.23 20.72 20.66
C THR A 155 15.44 20.74 21.58
N TYR A 156 15.68 21.84 22.31
CA TYR A 156 16.70 21.87 23.37
C TYR A 156 16.43 20.84 24.46
N ARG A 157 15.17 20.74 24.93
CA ARG A 157 14.77 19.74 25.94
C ARG A 157 14.94 18.31 25.43
N LEU A 158 14.61 18.07 24.17
CA LEU A 158 14.82 16.76 23.53
C LEU A 158 16.31 16.42 23.45
N GLN A 159 17.14 17.36 23.02
CA GLN A 159 18.59 17.18 22.96
C GLN A 159 19.17 16.87 24.34
N GLN A 160 18.75 17.60 25.37
CA GLN A 160 19.20 17.36 26.75
C GLN A 160 18.78 15.95 27.22
N THR A 161 17.53 15.56 26.98
CA THR A 161 17.02 14.22 27.34
C THR A 161 17.82 13.12 26.66
N LEU A 162 18.12 13.27 25.36
CA LEU A 162 18.91 12.29 24.61
C LEU A 162 20.36 12.22 25.10
N GLN A 163 20.97 13.36 25.44
CA GLN A 163 22.33 13.39 25.98
C GLN A 163 22.41 12.70 27.34
N ASP A 164 21.41 12.93 28.20
CA ASP A 164 21.36 12.29 29.53
C ASP A 164 21.13 10.78 29.41
N GLU A 165 20.28 10.34 28.47
CA GLU A 165 20.06 8.91 28.23
C GLU A 165 21.30 8.23 27.64
N ILE A 166 22.00 8.89 26.71
CA ILE A 166 23.27 8.38 26.14
C ILE A 166 24.34 8.28 27.23
N ARG A 167 24.43 9.25 28.14
CA ARG A 167 25.35 9.16 29.29
C ARG A 167 24.98 8.00 30.20
N SER A 168 23.70 7.86 30.55
CA SER A 168 23.19 6.74 31.36
C SER A 168 23.51 5.38 30.72
N LEU A 169 23.34 5.25 29.41
CA LEU A 169 23.71 4.02 28.68
C LEU A 169 25.22 3.79 28.69
N ARG A 170 26.02 4.84 28.49
CA ARG A 170 27.49 4.75 28.55
C ARG A 170 27.97 4.32 29.94
N ASP A 171 27.43 4.91 31.00
CA ASP A 171 27.81 4.58 32.37
C ASP A 171 27.46 3.12 32.69
N LYS A 172 26.30 2.63 32.24
CA LYS A 172 25.92 1.21 32.36
C LYS A 172 26.83 0.28 31.57
N LEU A 173 27.23 0.67 30.36
CA LEU A 173 28.17 -0.12 29.55
C LEU A 173 29.57 -0.16 30.17
N GLU A 174 30.05 0.96 30.74
CA GLU A 174 31.33 0.99 31.46
C GLU A 174 31.27 0.15 32.75
N GLU A 175 30.14 0.16 33.47
CA GLU A 175 29.90 -0.70 34.64
C GLU A 175 29.84 -2.19 34.26
N GLN A 176 29.17 -2.54 33.16
CA GLN A 176 29.14 -3.90 32.63
C GLN A 176 30.51 -4.37 32.14
N ALA A 177 31.25 -3.53 31.40
CA ALA A 177 32.58 -3.86 30.93
C ALA A 177 33.57 -4.05 32.10
N ALA A 178 33.47 -3.24 33.16
CA ALA A 178 34.27 -3.42 34.36
C ALA A 178 33.88 -4.68 35.15
N ALA A 179 32.60 -5.07 35.13
CA ALA A 179 32.13 -6.34 35.70
C ALA A 179 32.63 -7.53 34.88
N GLU A 180 32.56 -7.46 33.54
CA GLU A 180 33.12 -8.46 32.63
C GLU A 180 34.64 -8.60 32.78
N GLU A 181 35.41 -7.51 32.87
CA GLU A 181 36.86 -7.58 33.11
C GLU A 181 37.20 -8.18 34.48
N ALA A 182 36.42 -7.88 35.53
CA ALA A 182 36.59 -8.47 36.84
C ALA A 182 36.20 -9.95 36.88
N GLU A 183 35.14 -10.34 36.15
CA GLU A 183 34.75 -11.73 35.93
C GLU A 183 35.79 -12.47 35.11
N ASP A 184 36.38 -11.87 34.09
CA ASP A 184 37.42 -12.45 33.25
C ASP A 184 38.75 -12.63 34.00
N GLU A 185 39.13 -11.71 34.89
CA GLU A 185 40.27 -11.91 35.80
C GLU A 185 40.02 -13.02 36.83
N ILE A 186 38.77 -13.24 37.24
CA ILE A 186 38.37 -14.35 38.11
C ILE A 186 38.38 -15.66 37.30
N ARG A 187 37.81 -15.68 36.08
CA ARG A 187 37.76 -16.80 35.12
C ARG A 187 39.15 -17.26 34.71
N GLN A 188 40.09 -16.35 34.43
CA GLN A 188 41.48 -16.71 34.08
C GLN A 188 42.25 -17.40 35.23
N LYS A 189 41.79 -17.29 36.48
CA LYS A 189 42.35 -18.05 37.61
C LYS A 189 41.71 -19.42 37.78
N THR A 190 40.52 -19.64 37.22
CA THR A 190 39.79 -20.92 37.23
C THR A 190 40.06 -21.79 36.00
N THR A 191 40.30 -21.21 34.81
CA THR A 191 40.50 -21.90 33.51
C THR A 191 41.79 -22.74 33.34
N LEU A 192 42.53 -23.02 34.41
CA LEU A 192 43.69 -23.93 34.38
C LEU A 192 43.30 -25.42 34.39
N LYS A 193 42.02 -25.74 34.32
CA LYS A 193 41.50 -27.11 34.15
C LYS A 193 40.29 -27.07 33.20
N GLY A 194 40.47 -27.59 31.99
CA GLY A 194 39.48 -28.22 31.09
C GLY A 194 37.99 -27.80 30.96
N ASP A 195 37.48 -26.75 31.59
CA ASP A 195 36.04 -26.56 31.87
C ASP A 195 35.30 -25.50 31.02
N ASP A 196 35.84 -25.05 29.88
CA ASP A 196 35.27 -23.93 29.11
C ASP A 196 33.80 -24.14 28.67
N PHE A 197 33.41 -25.38 28.32
CA PHE A 197 32.04 -25.69 27.89
C PHE A 197 31.08 -25.93 29.07
N GLU A 198 31.55 -26.60 30.13
CA GLU A 198 30.75 -26.78 31.35
C GLU A 198 30.42 -25.42 31.98
N ASP A 199 31.40 -24.51 32.06
CA ASP A 199 31.22 -23.14 32.53
C ASP A 199 30.21 -22.37 31.66
N THR A 200 30.26 -22.57 30.34
CA THR A 200 29.28 -21.94 29.43
C THR A 200 27.86 -22.43 29.72
N VAL A 201 27.68 -23.73 29.93
CA VAL A 201 26.38 -24.31 30.30
C VAL A 201 25.94 -23.81 31.68
N GLU A 202 26.85 -23.71 32.66
CA GLU A 202 26.57 -23.18 33.99
C GLU A 202 26.06 -21.74 33.94
N ASN A 203 26.71 -20.88 33.16
CA ASN A 203 26.30 -19.48 32.99
C ASN A 203 24.88 -19.38 32.41
N ILE A 204 24.59 -20.16 31.35
CA ILE A 204 23.26 -20.14 30.72
C ILE A 204 22.18 -20.67 31.69
N LEU A 205 22.49 -21.70 32.50
CA LEU A 205 21.58 -22.23 33.51
C LEU A 205 21.37 -21.26 34.68
N SER A 206 22.43 -20.58 35.12
CA SER A 206 22.37 -19.58 36.18
C SER A 206 21.52 -18.37 35.76
N ASP A 207 21.68 -17.89 34.53
CA ASP A 207 20.86 -16.83 33.95
C ASP A 207 19.39 -17.24 33.83
N LEU A 208 19.12 -18.52 33.54
CA LEU A 208 17.77 -19.06 33.47
C LEU A 208 17.05 -18.99 34.82
N VAL A 209 17.76 -19.24 35.93
CA VAL A 209 17.17 -19.25 37.27
C VAL A 209 17.31 -17.94 38.04
N TYR A 210 18.11 -16.98 37.57
CA TYR A 210 18.41 -15.73 38.30
C TYR A 210 17.17 -14.95 38.78
N ASN A 211 16.07 -14.98 38.01
CA ASN A 211 14.80 -14.31 38.35
C ASN A 211 13.68 -15.30 38.76
N THR A 212 13.99 -16.58 38.93
CA THR A 212 13.02 -17.59 39.40
C THR A 212 13.35 -18.01 40.83
N GLN A 213 12.48 -18.84 41.41
CA GLN A 213 12.75 -19.46 42.72
C GLN A 213 13.48 -20.80 42.56
N ASP A 214 13.77 -21.22 41.33
CA ASP A 214 14.38 -22.51 41.04
C ASP A 214 15.86 -22.50 41.43
N GLU A 215 16.39 -23.67 41.81
CA GLU A 215 17.76 -23.80 42.30
C GLU A 215 18.60 -24.62 41.32
N VAL A 216 19.77 -24.12 40.92
CA VAL A 216 20.75 -24.87 40.12
C VAL A 216 21.91 -25.29 41.02
N GLU A 217 22.26 -26.57 40.99
CA GLU A 217 23.38 -27.14 41.72
C GLU A 217 24.41 -27.72 40.73
N TYR A 218 25.67 -27.27 40.81
CA TYR A 218 26.78 -27.94 40.14
C TYR A 218 27.14 -29.21 40.91
N THR A 219 27.00 -30.35 40.23
CA THR A 219 27.20 -31.68 40.82
C THR A 219 28.26 -32.51 40.10
N GLY A 220 28.82 -32.04 38.98
CA GLY A 220 29.82 -32.77 38.16
C GLY A 220 31.00 -33.33 38.95
N ASP A 221 31.41 -32.65 40.03
CA ASP A 221 32.52 -33.09 40.87
C ASP A 221 32.16 -34.05 42.02
N SER A 222 30.87 -34.24 42.28
CA SER A 222 30.33 -35.03 43.38
C SER A 222 29.92 -36.44 42.94
N ILE A 223 30.13 -37.43 43.82
CA ILE A 223 29.58 -38.79 43.62
C ILE A 223 28.09 -38.73 43.94
N GLY A 224 27.25 -39.20 43.01
CA GLY A 224 25.81 -39.28 43.23
C GLY A 224 25.36 -40.54 43.95
N GLU A 225 24.10 -40.93 43.77
CA GLU A 225 23.49 -42.11 44.41
C GLU A 225 24.10 -43.43 43.92
N ILE A 226 24.67 -43.45 42.71
CA ILE A 226 25.39 -44.61 42.18
C ILE A 226 26.86 -44.54 42.60
N ALA A 227 27.31 -45.56 43.33
CA ALA A 227 28.69 -45.65 43.83
C ALA A 227 29.73 -45.46 42.72
N ASN A 228 30.65 -44.51 42.93
CA ASN A 228 31.76 -44.15 42.03
C ASN A 228 31.33 -43.63 40.64
N ARG A 229 30.13 -43.05 40.51
CA ARG A 229 29.72 -42.36 39.28
C ARG A 229 29.52 -40.86 39.52
N LYS A 230 30.14 -40.08 38.65
CA LYS A 230 30.04 -38.62 38.56
C LYS A 230 29.37 -38.24 37.24
N VAL A 231 28.12 -38.66 37.08
CA VAL A 231 27.31 -38.37 35.87
C VAL A 231 26.12 -37.52 36.32
N GLY A 232 25.75 -36.55 35.50
CA GLY A 232 24.90 -35.41 35.81
C GLY A 232 25.76 -34.27 36.32
N ASP A 233 26.07 -33.32 35.44
CA ASP A 233 26.94 -32.17 35.74
C ASP A 233 26.19 -31.10 36.52
N PHE A 234 24.94 -30.84 36.15
CA PHE A 234 24.06 -29.89 36.84
C PHE A 234 22.73 -30.53 37.21
N VAL A 235 22.15 -30.07 38.32
CA VAL A 235 20.77 -30.41 38.70
C VAL A 235 19.99 -29.14 38.93
N VAL A 236 18.87 -28.99 38.22
CA VAL A 236 17.92 -27.88 38.39
C VAL A 236 16.72 -28.38 39.18
N THR A 237 16.45 -27.78 40.33
CA THR A 237 15.31 -28.12 41.19
C THR A 237 14.24 -27.04 41.07
N LEU A 238 13.04 -27.44 40.63
CA LEU A 238 11.92 -26.54 40.43
C LEU A 238 11.25 -26.20 41.76
N ALA A 239 11.24 -24.94 42.18
CA ALA A 239 10.70 -24.57 43.50
C ALA A 239 9.18 -24.71 43.61
N SER A 240 8.46 -24.56 42.49
CA SER A 240 7.00 -24.65 42.46
C SER A 240 6.46 -26.04 42.81
N THR A 241 7.23 -27.07 42.49
CA THR A 241 6.71 -28.44 42.36
C THR A 241 7.69 -29.51 42.85
N GLY A 242 8.96 -29.16 43.07
CA GLY A 242 9.99 -30.00 43.69
C GLY A 242 10.68 -30.99 42.74
N GLN A 243 10.31 -31.03 41.45
CA GLN A 243 10.97 -31.94 40.50
C GLN A 243 12.39 -31.48 40.19
N ARG A 244 13.22 -32.45 39.82
CA ARG A 244 14.64 -32.28 39.55
C ARG A 244 14.93 -32.62 38.10
N ILE A 245 15.63 -31.73 37.41
CA ILE A 245 16.05 -31.90 36.03
C ILE A 245 17.57 -32.00 36.04
N VAL A 246 18.11 -33.13 35.58
CA VAL A 246 19.56 -33.29 35.44
C VAL A 246 20.02 -32.81 34.08
N VAL A 247 21.14 -32.10 34.03
CA VAL A 247 21.77 -31.61 32.80
C VAL A 247 23.19 -32.18 32.73
N GLU A 248 23.51 -32.81 31.62
CA GLU A 248 24.86 -33.32 31.29
C GLU A 248 25.42 -32.48 30.14
N ALA A 249 26.64 -31.97 30.27
CA ALA A 249 27.32 -31.20 29.22
C ALA A 249 28.39 -32.07 28.53
N LYS A 250 28.46 -31.97 27.20
CA LYS A 250 29.45 -32.70 26.37
C LYS A 250 30.01 -31.83 25.25
N SER A 251 31.33 -31.74 25.18
CA SER A 251 32.10 -31.10 24.10
C SER A 251 32.83 -32.10 23.20
N ASP A 252 32.55 -33.41 23.33
CA ASP A 252 33.22 -34.47 22.57
C ASP A 252 32.32 -35.14 21.52
N SER A 253 32.91 -35.52 20.38
CA SER A 253 32.24 -36.26 19.30
C SER A 253 32.26 -37.80 19.47
N GLY A 254 31.48 -38.52 18.65
CA GLY A 254 31.51 -39.99 18.60
C GLY A 254 30.49 -40.70 19.50
N TYR A 255 29.45 -39.98 19.91
CA TYR A 255 28.31 -40.55 20.60
C TYR A 255 27.39 -41.29 19.63
N SER A 256 26.75 -42.35 20.12
CA SER A 256 25.67 -43.02 19.39
C SER A 256 24.36 -42.80 20.13
N GLN A 257 23.22 -42.88 19.46
CA GLN A 257 21.91 -42.76 20.11
C GLN A 257 21.76 -43.69 21.33
N ARG A 258 22.34 -44.90 21.27
CA ARG A 258 22.37 -45.84 22.41
C ARG A 258 23.20 -45.32 23.58
N LYS A 259 24.40 -44.78 23.33
CA LYS A 259 25.27 -44.20 24.36
C LYS A 259 24.60 -42.99 25.04
N ILE A 260 23.98 -42.11 24.24
CA ILE A 260 23.25 -40.95 24.76
C ILE A 260 22.13 -41.39 25.71
N LYS A 261 21.33 -42.38 25.30
CA LYS A 261 20.29 -42.95 26.17
C LYS A 261 20.86 -43.57 27.44
N GLU A 262 21.96 -44.30 27.36
CA GLU A 262 22.62 -44.93 28.52
C GLU A 262 23.13 -43.88 29.51
N GLU A 263 23.79 -42.82 29.02
CA GLU A 263 24.29 -41.74 29.89
C GLU A 263 23.17 -40.97 30.56
N LEU A 264 22.14 -40.56 29.81
CA LEU A 264 20.97 -39.90 30.38
C LEU A 264 20.25 -40.78 31.42
N SER A 265 20.14 -42.09 31.16
CA SER A 265 19.55 -43.02 32.15
C SER A 265 20.38 -43.03 33.44
N ALA A 266 21.70 -43.10 33.30
CA ALA A 266 22.61 -43.12 34.43
C ALA A 266 22.61 -41.78 35.18
N ALA A 267 22.53 -40.64 34.48
CA ALA A 267 22.46 -39.31 35.08
C ALA A 267 21.18 -39.15 35.91
N VAL A 268 20.04 -39.53 35.34
CA VAL A 268 18.72 -39.47 35.98
C VAL A 268 18.68 -40.34 37.24
N GLU A 269 19.17 -41.58 37.16
CA GLU A 269 19.26 -42.49 38.31
C GLU A 269 20.28 -42.02 39.35
N ASN A 270 21.44 -41.51 38.93
CA ASN A 270 22.50 -41.06 39.82
C ASN A 270 22.12 -39.80 40.61
N ARG A 271 21.26 -38.96 40.03
CA ARG A 271 20.83 -37.69 40.63
C ARG A 271 19.42 -37.72 41.19
N ASP A 272 18.70 -38.84 41.12
CA ASP A 272 17.28 -38.92 41.51
C ASP A 272 16.47 -37.78 40.87
N ALA A 273 16.60 -37.67 39.55
CA ALA A 273 15.95 -36.65 38.74
C ALA A 273 14.68 -37.20 38.07
N ASP A 274 13.74 -36.31 37.75
CA ASP A 274 12.50 -36.62 37.04
C ASP A 274 12.65 -36.51 35.52
N TYR A 275 13.65 -35.75 35.05
CA TYR A 275 13.93 -35.56 33.63
C TYR A 275 15.43 -35.34 33.38
N GLY A 276 15.94 -35.82 32.24
CA GLY A 276 17.35 -35.65 31.87
C GLY A 276 17.55 -34.89 30.57
N ILE A 277 18.48 -33.93 30.57
CA ILE A 277 18.91 -33.18 29.39
C ILE A 277 20.39 -33.46 29.16
N ILE A 278 20.78 -33.78 27.93
CA ILE A 278 22.18 -33.78 27.51
C ILE A 278 22.37 -32.65 26.52
N VAL A 279 23.41 -31.86 26.76
CA VAL A 279 23.74 -30.65 26.03
C VAL A 279 25.07 -30.89 25.34
N PHE A 280 25.02 -30.98 24.01
CA PHE A 280 26.23 -30.99 23.20
C PHE A 280 26.58 -29.57 22.80
N GLU A 281 27.87 -29.29 22.71
CA GLU A 281 28.38 -28.04 22.13
C GLU A 281 27.88 -27.92 20.68
N CYS A 282 28.25 -28.89 19.83
CA CYS A 282 27.97 -28.88 18.39
C CYS A 282 27.00 -29.99 17.96
N GLU A 283 26.14 -29.72 16.96
CA GLU A 283 25.32 -30.75 16.29
C GLU A 283 26.20 -31.81 15.61
N SER A 284 27.36 -31.42 15.10
CA SER A 284 28.35 -32.31 14.48
C SER A 284 28.81 -33.46 15.39
N TYR A 285 28.68 -33.32 16.70
CA TYR A 285 29.04 -34.35 17.69
C TYR A 285 27.95 -35.41 17.87
N ILE A 286 26.74 -35.11 17.40
CA ILE A 286 25.54 -35.90 17.53
C ILE A 286 25.29 -36.71 16.24
N PRO A 287 24.81 -37.97 16.32
CA PRO A 287 24.35 -38.68 15.13
C PRO A 287 23.20 -37.94 14.40
N ASP A 288 23.23 -37.94 13.07
CA ASP A 288 22.22 -37.30 12.18
C ASP A 288 20.76 -37.63 12.54
N LYS A 289 20.50 -38.81 13.12
CA LYS A 289 19.16 -39.26 13.51
C LYS A 289 18.58 -38.54 14.73
N VAL A 290 19.41 -37.89 15.52
CA VAL A 290 19.03 -37.17 16.75
C VAL A 290 18.94 -35.68 16.41
N GLY A 291 19.99 -35.09 15.83
CA GLY A 291 19.99 -33.68 15.43
C GLY A 291 19.95 -32.69 16.62
N TYR A 292 19.62 -31.43 16.35
CA TYR A 292 19.61 -30.31 17.31
C TYR A 292 18.71 -30.45 18.55
N PHE A 293 17.58 -31.15 18.42
CA PHE A 293 16.59 -31.26 19.49
C PHE A 293 15.85 -32.58 19.33
N HIS A 294 16.04 -33.49 20.29
CA HIS A 294 15.44 -34.82 20.20
C HIS A 294 15.05 -35.36 21.56
N GLU A 295 13.76 -35.63 21.72
CA GLU A 295 13.21 -36.25 22.92
C GLU A 295 13.24 -37.78 22.81
N PHE A 296 13.75 -38.44 23.85
CA PHE A 296 13.70 -39.88 24.02
C PHE A 296 12.70 -40.25 25.11
N ASP A 297 11.76 -41.13 24.76
CA ASP A 297 10.91 -41.84 25.71
C ASP A 297 10.10 -40.91 26.67
N SER A 298 9.91 -39.63 26.29
CA SER A 298 9.22 -38.57 27.06
C SER A 298 9.81 -38.17 28.42
N GLU A 299 11.01 -38.66 28.74
CA GLU A 299 11.70 -38.40 30.02
C GLU A 299 13.10 -37.79 29.83
N ARG A 300 13.56 -37.71 28.58
CA ARG A 300 14.96 -37.43 28.25
C ARG A 300 15.06 -36.60 26.99
N LEU A 301 15.99 -35.65 26.96
CA LEU A 301 16.17 -34.73 25.85
C LEU A 301 17.65 -34.61 25.47
N SER A 302 17.93 -34.59 24.18
CA SER A 302 19.25 -34.26 23.62
C SER A 302 19.15 -32.95 22.86
N ILE A 303 20.06 -32.03 23.13
CA ILE A 303 20.17 -30.76 22.40
C ILE A 303 21.61 -30.47 21.95
N ALA A 304 21.75 -29.65 20.92
CA ALA A 304 23.01 -29.01 20.53
C ALA A 304 22.87 -27.48 20.55
N LEU A 305 23.93 -26.75 20.94
CA LEU A 305 23.90 -25.29 21.03
C LEU A 305 24.35 -24.60 19.73
N CYS A 306 25.27 -25.19 18.98
CA CYS A 306 25.72 -24.71 17.67
C CYS A 306 25.79 -25.84 16.62
N GLU A 307 26.02 -25.49 15.35
CA GLU A 307 26.15 -26.48 14.25
C GLU A 307 27.55 -27.08 14.25
N THR A 308 28.55 -26.20 14.32
CA THR A 308 29.98 -26.51 14.27
C THR A 308 30.74 -25.71 15.33
N GLU A 309 31.99 -26.11 15.59
CA GLU A 309 32.89 -25.42 16.55
C GLU A 309 33.18 -23.95 16.16
N GLU A 310 32.97 -23.58 14.90
CA GLU A 310 33.21 -22.23 14.39
C GLU A 310 31.99 -21.31 14.54
N ASP A 311 30.83 -21.86 14.91
CA ASP A 311 29.58 -21.12 15.07
C ASP A 311 29.40 -20.60 16.51
N GLU A 312 28.80 -19.42 16.66
CA GLU A 312 28.42 -18.88 17.96
C GLU A 312 27.41 -19.80 18.67
N ILE A 313 27.68 -20.10 19.94
CA ILE A 313 26.78 -20.85 20.82
C ILE A 313 25.47 -20.06 20.98
N GLU A 314 24.34 -20.65 20.60
CA GLU A 314 23.04 -20.01 20.76
C GLU A 314 22.36 -20.48 22.05
N PRO A 315 22.35 -19.67 23.13
CA PRO A 315 21.81 -20.08 24.43
C PRO A 315 20.30 -20.35 24.39
N GLY A 316 19.60 -19.85 23.36
CA GLY A 316 18.16 -20.04 23.18
C GLY A 316 17.71 -21.51 23.20
N PHE A 317 18.52 -22.43 22.68
CA PHE A 317 18.19 -23.86 22.65
C PHE A 317 18.13 -24.48 24.05
N LEU A 318 19.07 -24.12 24.94
CA LEU A 318 19.05 -24.59 26.32
C LEU A 318 17.84 -24.03 27.08
N ARG A 319 17.46 -22.78 26.82
CA ARG A 319 16.25 -22.19 27.42
C ARG A 319 14.98 -22.91 26.97
N ILE A 320 14.88 -23.27 25.69
CA ILE A 320 13.76 -24.05 25.16
C ILE A 320 13.76 -25.45 25.80
N ALA A 321 14.92 -26.09 25.90
CA ALA A 321 15.08 -27.40 26.50
C ALA A 321 14.68 -27.43 27.98
N HIS A 322 15.08 -26.41 28.75
CA HIS A 322 14.69 -26.24 30.15
C HIS A 322 13.16 -26.13 30.30
N ASN A 323 12.52 -25.24 29.54
CA ASN A 323 11.07 -25.07 29.58
C ASN A 323 10.32 -26.35 29.15
N TRP A 324 10.86 -27.07 28.17
CA TRP A 324 10.33 -28.36 27.72
C TRP A 324 10.42 -29.41 28.83
N ALA A 325 11.60 -29.56 29.44
CA ALA A 325 11.83 -30.48 30.54
C ALA A 325 10.98 -30.15 31.76
N GLN A 326 10.84 -28.87 32.11
CA GLN A 326 9.93 -28.40 33.16
C GLN A 326 8.49 -28.81 32.87
N THR A 327 8.01 -28.61 31.64
CA THR A 327 6.65 -29.01 31.23
C THR A 327 6.46 -30.52 31.37
N ARG A 328 7.44 -31.33 30.94
CA ARG A 328 7.40 -32.80 31.03
C ARG A 328 7.47 -33.31 32.47
N ALA A 329 8.37 -32.76 33.28
CA ALA A 329 8.53 -33.12 34.69
C ALA A 329 7.25 -32.80 35.49
N VAL A 330 6.62 -31.65 35.24
CA VAL A 330 5.35 -31.28 35.87
C VAL A 330 4.19 -32.14 35.35
N GLN A 331 4.14 -32.48 34.05
CA GLN A 331 3.13 -33.41 33.51
C GLN A 331 3.17 -34.77 34.21
N GLY A 332 4.36 -35.38 34.34
CA GLY A 332 4.51 -36.68 35.02
C GLY A 332 4.05 -36.64 36.48
N TYR A 333 4.17 -35.48 37.14
CA TYR A 333 3.67 -35.28 38.49
C TYR A 333 2.15 -35.11 38.56
N VAL A 334 1.55 -34.35 37.64
CA VAL A 334 0.10 -34.04 37.64
C VAL A 334 -0.75 -35.28 37.32
N ASP A 335 -0.28 -36.19 36.46
CA ASP A 335 -0.94 -37.48 36.16
C ASP A 335 -1.11 -38.37 37.41
N SER A 336 -0.36 -38.10 38.48
CA SER A 336 -0.44 -38.82 39.75
C SER A 336 -1.47 -38.25 40.75
N GLY A 337 -2.09 -37.08 40.49
CA GLY A 337 -2.72 -36.31 41.58
C GLY A 337 -3.97 -35.45 41.31
N THR A 338 -4.29 -34.99 40.09
CA THR A 338 -5.46 -34.10 39.89
C THR A 338 -6.08 -34.15 38.49
N ALA A 339 -7.37 -33.80 38.41
CA ALA A 339 -8.17 -33.71 37.18
C ALA A 339 -7.70 -32.57 36.26
N PHE A 340 -6.69 -32.85 35.43
CA PHE A 340 -6.32 -32.04 34.27
C PHE A 340 -6.75 -32.77 32.99
N ASP A 341 -6.98 -32.03 31.91
CA ASP A 341 -7.22 -32.61 30.58
C ASP A 341 -5.86 -32.89 29.92
N PRO A 342 -5.34 -34.13 29.94
CA PRO A 342 -4.00 -34.45 29.47
C PRO A 342 -3.88 -34.26 27.95
N GLU A 343 -5.01 -34.39 27.23
CA GLU A 343 -5.07 -34.31 25.78
C GLU A 343 -4.82 -32.87 25.30
N ALA A 344 -5.35 -31.87 26.01
CA ALA A 344 -5.10 -30.46 25.69
C ALA A 344 -3.63 -30.06 25.85
N VAL A 345 -2.96 -30.56 26.89
CA VAL A 345 -1.54 -30.25 27.13
C VAL A 345 -0.65 -31.00 26.16
N GLN A 346 -0.93 -32.28 25.86
CA GLN A 346 -0.19 -33.04 24.85
C GLN A 346 -0.28 -32.40 23.46
N ASN A 347 -1.46 -31.89 23.08
CA ASN A 347 -1.64 -31.18 21.82
C ASN A 347 -0.81 -29.88 21.78
N ALA A 348 -0.86 -29.06 22.83
CA ALA A 348 -0.08 -27.83 22.90
C ALA A 348 1.44 -28.09 22.85
N VAL A 349 1.90 -29.13 23.57
CA VAL A 349 3.31 -29.56 23.56
C VAL A 349 3.72 -30.06 22.17
N GLY A 350 2.86 -30.82 21.49
CA GLY A 350 3.09 -31.26 20.11
C GLY A 350 3.19 -30.11 19.10
N GLU A 351 2.38 -29.06 19.25
CA GLU A 351 2.45 -27.86 18.42
C GLU A 351 3.75 -27.07 18.65
N VAL A 352 4.21 -26.98 19.89
CA VAL A 352 5.51 -26.36 20.24
C VAL A 352 6.66 -27.16 19.64
N SER A 353 6.64 -28.49 19.77
CA SER A 353 7.63 -29.38 19.14
C SER A 353 7.74 -29.16 17.64
N THR A 354 6.59 -29.15 16.94
CA THR A 354 6.52 -28.90 15.49
C THR A 354 7.09 -27.52 15.12
N SER A 355 6.90 -26.52 15.98
CA SER A 355 7.42 -25.18 15.76
C SER A 355 8.94 -25.11 15.94
N ILE A 356 9.49 -25.84 16.92
CA ILE A 356 10.95 -25.98 17.14
C ILE A 356 11.60 -26.71 15.95
N ASP A 357 10.98 -27.77 15.44
CA ASP A 357 11.49 -28.48 14.25
C ASP A 357 11.56 -27.57 13.02
N ARG A 358 10.52 -26.76 12.81
CA ARG A 358 10.49 -25.76 11.74
C ARG A 358 11.59 -24.71 11.94
N PHE A 359 11.81 -24.26 13.18
CA PHE A 359 12.87 -23.30 13.51
C PHE A 359 14.25 -23.88 13.22
N SER A 360 14.54 -25.11 13.68
CA SER A 360 15.79 -25.82 13.39
C SER A 360 16.03 -25.96 11.88
N THR A 361 15.00 -26.33 11.12
CA THR A 361 15.08 -26.45 9.65
C THR A 361 15.41 -25.11 8.98
N ILE A 362 14.83 -24.00 9.47
CA ILE A 362 15.12 -22.66 8.94
C ILE A 362 16.55 -22.25 9.31
N ARG A 363 16.99 -22.50 10.54
CA ARG A 363 18.35 -22.20 11.00
C ARG A 363 19.39 -22.88 10.10
N LYS A 364 19.25 -24.19 9.83
CA LYS A 364 20.11 -24.95 8.90
C LYS A 364 20.19 -24.30 7.51
N LYS A 365 19.06 -23.84 6.97
CA LYS A 365 19.04 -23.15 5.67
C LYS A 365 19.78 -21.81 5.73
N THR A 366 19.63 -21.05 6.81
CA THR A 366 20.35 -19.78 7.00
C THR A 366 21.86 -20.01 7.14
N THR A 367 22.30 -21.02 7.89
CA THR A 367 23.73 -21.41 7.96
C THR A 367 24.26 -21.76 6.57
N SER A 368 23.54 -22.59 5.81
CA SER A 368 23.95 -22.96 4.44
C SER A 368 24.05 -21.75 3.50
N ILE A 369 23.15 -20.77 3.64
CA ILE A 369 23.23 -19.52 2.88
C ILE A 369 24.46 -18.72 3.28
N ARG A 370 24.75 -18.60 4.59
CA ARG A 370 25.95 -17.90 5.09
C ARG A 370 27.23 -18.53 4.55
N ASN A 371 27.34 -19.86 4.60
CA ASN A 371 28.49 -20.58 4.07
C ASN A 371 28.65 -20.35 2.56
N THR A 372 27.55 -20.38 1.81
CA THR A 372 27.58 -20.08 0.36
C THR A 372 28.02 -18.63 0.08
N ALA A 373 27.60 -17.68 0.91
CA ALA A 373 28.05 -16.28 0.81
C ALA A 373 29.56 -16.15 1.08
N ASN A 374 30.06 -16.79 2.13
CA ASN A 374 31.48 -16.82 2.44
C ASN A 374 32.31 -17.46 1.32
N ASP A 375 31.81 -18.56 0.71
CA ASP A 375 32.46 -19.21 -0.43
C ASP A 375 32.55 -18.27 -1.64
N ILE A 376 31.48 -17.50 -1.93
CA ILE A 376 31.47 -16.50 -3.01
C ILE A 376 32.47 -15.38 -2.75
N ASP A 377 32.53 -14.87 -1.52
CA ASP A 377 33.47 -13.82 -1.15
C ASP A 377 34.93 -14.32 -1.31
N SER A 378 35.23 -15.55 -0.90
CA SER A 378 36.55 -16.17 -1.13
C SER A 378 36.88 -16.29 -2.62
N GLU A 379 35.92 -16.70 -3.46
CA GLU A 379 36.15 -16.84 -4.91
C GLU A 379 36.35 -15.46 -5.59
N LEU A 380 35.69 -14.40 -5.10
CA LEU A 380 35.92 -13.03 -5.55
C LEU A 380 37.31 -12.52 -5.19
N GLU A 381 37.79 -12.80 -3.97
CA GLU A 381 39.15 -12.46 -3.53
C GLU A 381 40.22 -13.15 -4.40
N ASP A 382 40.01 -14.43 -4.72
CA ASP A 382 40.90 -15.20 -5.61
C ASP A 382 40.94 -14.57 -7.02
N ILE A 383 39.79 -14.21 -7.59
CA ILE A 383 39.72 -13.53 -8.89
C ILE A 383 40.43 -12.16 -8.85
N GLU A 384 40.23 -11.37 -7.79
CA GLU A 384 40.90 -10.09 -7.62
C GLU A 384 42.43 -10.28 -7.55
N GLY A 385 42.88 -11.29 -6.81
CA GLY A 385 44.29 -11.69 -6.72
C GLY A 385 44.89 -12.06 -8.08
N GLU A 386 44.19 -12.89 -8.86
CA GLU A 386 44.62 -13.27 -10.21
C GLU A 386 44.73 -12.05 -11.15
N VAL A 387 43.75 -11.14 -11.11
CA VAL A 387 43.74 -9.92 -11.94
C VAL A 387 44.92 -9.03 -11.57
N LYS A 388 45.17 -8.79 -10.28
CA LYS A 388 46.32 -8.01 -9.80
C LYS A 388 47.64 -8.62 -10.24
N SER A 389 47.77 -9.95 -10.15
CA SER A 389 48.95 -10.68 -10.59
C SER A 389 49.21 -10.48 -12.09
N LYS A 390 48.21 -10.73 -12.94
CA LYS A 390 48.32 -10.54 -14.40
C LYS A 390 48.64 -9.10 -14.80
N LEU A 391 48.05 -8.11 -14.12
CA LEU A 391 48.37 -6.69 -14.34
C LEU A 391 49.82 -6.35 -13.96
N THR A 392 50.34 -6.98 -12.91
CA THR A 392 51.74 -6.82 -12.49
C THR A 392 52.70 -7.44 -13.50
N ASP A 393 52.37 -8.62 -14.04
CA ASP A 393 53.15 -9.27 -15.10
C ASP A 393 53.20 -8.42 -16.38
N ILE A 394 52.04 -7.90 -16.82
CA ILE A 394 51.95 -7.00 -17.99
C ILE A 394 52.81 -5.75 -17.78
N ARG A 395 52.73 -5.14 -16.58
CA ARG A 395 53.51 -3.95 -16.25
C ARG A 395 55.01 -4.23 -16.26
N THR A 396 55.42 -5.39 -15.80
CA THR A 396 56.81 -5.84 -15.79
C THR A 396 57.33 -6.02 -17.22
N GLU A 397 56.58 -6.71 -18.08
CA GLU A 397 56.91 -6.90 -19.50
C GLU A 397 57.07 -5.57 -20.25
N ILE A 398 56.17 -4.61 -20.03
CA ILE A 398 56.27 -3.26 -20.63
C ILE A 398 57.55 -2.54 -20.19
N SER A 399 57.98 -2.71 -18.92
CA SER A 399 59.19 -2.06 -18.41
C SER A 399 60.50 -2.67 -18.90
N THR A 400 60.47 -3.88 -19.44
CA THR A 400 61.64 -4.56 -20.05
C THR A 400 61.88 -4.21 -21.52
N VAL A 401 60.99 -3.41 -22.14
CA VAL A 401 61.07 -3.01 -23.56
C VAL A 401 61.74 -1.63 -23.75
N GLU A 402 62.13 -0.95 -22.67
CA GLU A 402 63.07 0.19 -22.67
C GLU A 402 64.51 -0.27 -22.43
#